data_AF-A0A016T3H5-F1
#
_entry.id   AF-A0A016T3H5-F1
#
_cell.length_a   1.000
_cell.length_b   1.000
_cell.length_c   1.000
_cell.angle_alpha   90.00
_cell.angle_beta   90.00
_cell.angle_gamma   90.00
#
_symmetry.space_group_name_H-M   'P 1'
#
loop_
_entity.id
_entity.type
_entity.pdbx_description
1 polymer ?
#
loop_
_entity_poly.entity_id
_entity_poly.type
_entity_poly.pdbx_seq_one_letter_code
_entity_poly.pdbx_strand_id
1 'polypeptide(L)'
;MCGFYKFAYQARWRENAPPTVPDRITSSVTSTPFPRTSVLTPKPAPALEPALASLELNIMQAYKRQSKAKSGSNLTERERRGLKMLVCLRKELRYNISDKGGDFVVLTQTLDKKLRREHLSDTTIYGRSSDDRSPLYIVGLRTVL
;
A
#
# COMPACT_ATOMS: atom_id res chain seq x y z
N MET A 1 -0.52 11.80 -1.13
CA MET A 1 -1.45 12.93 -0.97
C MET A 1 -2.33 12.85 0.27
N CYS A 2 -2.71 11.66 0.79
CA CYS A 2 -3.52 11.53 2.02
C CYS A 2 -2.98 12.35 3.23
N GLY A 3 -1.66 12.38 3.44
CA GLY A 3 -1.04 13.16 4.51
C GLY A 3 -1.24 14.67 4.41
N PHE A 4 -1.19 15.23 3.20
CA PHE A 4 -1.42 16.67 2.98
C PHE A 4 -2.85 17.06 3.35
N TYR A 5 -3.85 16.30 2.89
CA TYR A 5 -5.26 16.62 3.20
C TYR A 5 -5.57 16.48 4.70
N LYS A 6 -4.91 15.53 5.40
CA LYS A 6 -5.00 15.43 6.86
C LYS A 6 -4.41 16.65 7.57
N PHE A 7 -3.24 17.13 7.11
CA PHE A 7 -2.63 18.35 7.62
C PHE A 7 -3.50 19.59 7.36
N ALA A 8 -3.96 19.78 6.12
CA ALA A 8 -4.82 20.91 5.74
C ALA A 8 -6.13 20.91 6.54
N TYR A 9 -6.72 19.74 6.77
CA TYR A 9 -7.89 19.58 7.64
C TYR A 9 -7.60 20.07 9.08
N GLN A 10 -6.48 19.65 9.67
CA GLN A 10 -6.10 20.07 11.03
C GLN A 10 -5.80 21.56 11.12
N ALA A 11 -5.13 22.12 10.12
CA ALA A 11 -4.79 23.55 10.07
C ALA A 11 -6.05 24.41 9.98
N ARG A 12 -7.00 24.06 9.09
CA ARG A 12 -8.30 24.74 8.99
C ARG A 12 -9.11 24.59 10.28
N TRP A 13 -9.06 23.44 10.94
CA TRP A 13 -9.74 23.25 12.23
C TRP A 13 -9.20 24.18 13.32
N ARG A 14 -7.89 24.41 13.37
CA ARG A 14 -7.27 25.32 14.34
C ARG A 14 -7.61 26.77 14.07
N GLU A 15 -7.59 27.19 12.81
CA GLU A 15 -7.91 28.56 12.41
C GLU A 15 -9.37 28.93 12.68
N ASN A 16 -10.29 27.97 12.48
CA ASN A 16 -11.71 28.16 12.75
C ASN A 16 -12.11 27.86 14.21
N ALA A 17 -11.17 27.42 15.06
CA ALA A 17 -11.48 27.13 16.45
C ALA A 17 -11.77 28.46 17.19
N PRO A 18 -12.88 28.56 17.95
CA PRO A 18 -13.13 29.73 18.77
C PRO A 18 -12.02 29.91 19.81
N PRO A 19 -11.76 31.15 20.28
CA PRO A 19 -10.81 31.40 21.35
C PRO A 19 -11.13 30.51 22.55
N THR A 20 -10.09 29.97 23.18
CA THR A 20 -10.09 28.90 24.20
C THR A 20 -10.87 29.23 25.49
N VAL A 21 -11.66 30.31 25.53
CA VAL A 21 -12.57 30.63 26.62
C VAL A 21 -13.94 30.03 26.29
N PRO A 22 -14.37 28.95 26.95
CA PRO A 22 -15.69 28.38 26.69
C PRO A 22 -16.77 29.35 27.18
N ASP A 23 -17.62 29.81 26.25
CA ASP A 23 -18.82 30.57 26.61
C ASP A 23 -19.80 29.65 27.36
N ARG A 24 -20.40 30.15 28.44
CA ARG A 24 -21.14 29.36 29.46
C ARG A 24 -22.26 28.50 28.86
N ILE A 25 -22.85 28.98 27.76
CA ILE A 25 -23.95 28.36 27.01
C ILE A 25 -23.47 27.14 26.19
N THR A 26 -22.21 27.14 25.74
CA THR A 26 -21.62 26.03 24.98
C THR A 26 -21.37 24.81 25.86
N SER A 27 -21.12 25.01 27.17
CA SER A 27 -20.88 23.93 28.13
C SER A 27 -22.11 23.07 28.44
N SER A 28 -23.33 23.61 28.27
CA SER A 28 -24.57 22.87 28.52
C SER A 28 -24.96 21.91 27.38
N VAL A 29 -24.46 22.15 26.17
CA VAL A 29 -24.77 21.30 24.99
C VAL A 29 -23.76 20.13 24.86
N THR A 30 -22.65 20.17 25.59
CA THR A 30 -21.64 19.09 25.64
C THR A 30 -22.02 17.89 26.52
N SER A 31 -23.21 17.90 27.13
CA SER A 31 -23.74 16.79 27.94
C SER A 31 -24.38 15.66 27.09
N THR A 32 -23.94 15.44 25.84
CA THR A 32 -24.39 14.28 25.05
C THR A 32 -23.34 13.16 25.12
N PRO A 33 -23.70 11.95 25.61
CA PRO A 33 -22.76 10.87 25.90
C PRO A 33 -22.24 10.11 24.66
N PHE A 34 -22.58 10.55 23.45
CA PHE A 34 -22.08 9.96 22.21
C PHE A 34 -21.28 11.00 21.42
N PRO A 35 -20.07 10.66 20.94
CA PRO A 35 -19.32 11.54 20.07
C PRO A 35 -20.16 11.78 18.80
N ARG A 36 -20.47 13.04 18.49
CA ARG A 36 -21.11 13.40 17.22
C ARG A 36 -20.14 13.06 16.08
N THR A 37 -20.34 11.91 15.45
CA THR A 37 -19.57 11.46 14.29
C THR A 37 -20.14 12.09 13.01
N SER A 38 -20.05 13.42 12.89
CA SER A 38 -20.02 14.03 11.57
C SER A 38 -18.60 14.54 11.36
N VAL A 39 -17.89 13.97 10.39
CA VAL A 39 -16.62 14.53 9.91
C VAL A 39 -17.00 15.81 9.19
N LEU A 40 -17.14 16.90 9.95
CA LEU A 40 -17.40 18.22 9.39
C LEU A 40 -16.13 18.68 8.68
N THR A 41 -16.26 18.98 7.41
CA THR A 41 -15.22 19.70 6.68
C THR A 41 -15.08 21.08 7.31
N PRO A 42 -13.90 21.45 7.84
CA PRO A 42 -13.70 22.76 8.42
C PRO A 42 -13.89 23.82 7.33
N LYS A 43 -14.47 24.96 7.70
CA LYS A 43 -14.70 26.06 6.76
C LYS A 43 -13.38 26.49 6.12
N PRO A 44 -13.36 26.84 4.82
CA PRO A 44 -12.17 27.44 4.22
C PRO A 44 -11.79 28.70 5.00
N ALA A 45 -10.51 28.83 5.35
CA ALA A 45 -10.02 30.00 6.06
C ALA A 45 -9.27 30.90 5.06
N PRO A 46 -9.83 32.06 4.67
CA PRO A 46 -9.30 32.87 3.57
C PRO A 46 -7.82 33.25 3.71
N ALA A 47 -7.34 33.44 4.95
CA ALA A 47 -5.94 33.74 5.24
C ALA A 47 -5.00 32.53 5.00
N LEU A 48 -5.50 31.31 5.17
CA LEU A 48 -4.72 30.07 5.12
C LEU A 48 -4.74 29.40 3.75
N GLU A 49 -5.82 29.54 2.97
CA GLU A 49 -5.98 28.88 1.68
C GLU A 49 -4.85 29.17 0.67
N PRO A 50 -4.34 30.42 0.53
CA PRO A 50 -3.22 30.69 -0.38
C PRO A 50 -1.94 29.92 -0.01
N ALA A 51 -1.67 29.78 1.30
CA ALA A 51 -0.51 29.05 1.80
C ALA A 51 -0.65 27.54 1.59
N LEU A 52 -1.85 26.98 1.82
CA LEU A 52 -2.16 25.57 1.55
C LEU A 52 -2.05 25.23 0.07
N ALA A 53 -2.58 26.08 -0.82
CA ALA A 53 -2.50 25.90 -2.26
C ALA A 53 -1.04 25.94 -2.77
N SER A 54 -0.25 26.90 -2.27
CA SER A 54 1.18 26.98 -2.56
C SER A 54 1.93 25.73 -2.07
N LEU A 55 1.63 25.26 -0.86
CA LEU A 55 2.23 24.04 -0.30
C LEU A 55 1.88 22.79 -1.12
N GLU A 56 0.61 22.62 -1.51
CA GLU A 56 0.17 21.49 -2.34
C GLU A 56 0.93 21.46 -3.66
N LEU A 57 1.01 22.61 -4.33
CA LEU A 57 1.72 22.78 -5.59
C LEU A 57 3.22 22.49 -5.42
N ASN A 58 3.85 22.98 -4.36
CA ASN A 58 5.27 22.71 -4.07
C ASN A 58 5.53 21.22 -3.81
N ILE A 59 4.67 20.53 -3.05
CA ILE A 59 4.78 19.09 -2.81
C ILE A 59 4.64 18.32 -4.13
N MET A 60 3.65 18.66 -4.96
CA MET A 60 3.45 18.04 -6.26
C MET A 60 4.65 18.26 -7.19
N GLN A 61 5.19 19.47 -7.22
CA GLN A 61 6.38 19.78 -8.01
C GLN A 61 7.62 19.05 -7.50
N ALA A 62 7.83 18.98 -6.19
CA ALA A 62 8.94 18.25 -5.59
C ALA A 62 8.87 16.76 -5.95
N TYR A 63 7.68 16.14 -5.82
CA TYR A 63 7.47 14.76 -6.24
C TYR A 63 7.72 14.56 -7.73
N LYS A 64 7.27 15.49 -8.59
CA LYS A 64 7.48 15.44 -10.04
C LYS A 64 8.96 15.62 -10.43
N ARG A 65 9.70 16.45 -9.69
CA ARG A 65 11.15 16.60 -9.87
C ARG A 65 11.87 15.33 -9.44
N GLN A 66 11.50 14.77 -8.30
CA GLN A 66 12.08 13.53 -7.79
C GLN A 66 11.76 12.32 -8.67
N SER A 67 10.54 12.23 -9.22
CA SER A 67 10.18 11.12 -10.12
C SER A 67 10.86 11.22 -11.48
N LYS A 68 11.24 12.44 -11.90
CA LYS A 68 12.05 12.68 -13.11
C LYS A 68 13.54 12.48 -12.87
N ALA A 69 14.01 12.66 -11.63
CA ALA A 69 15.37 12.29 -11.27
C ALA A 69 15.49 10.78 -11.49
N LYS A 70 16.45 10.37 -12.34
CA LYS A 70 16.72 8.95 -12.54
C LYS A 70 17.10 8.37 -11.19
N SER A 71 16.25 7.53 -10.60
CA SER A 71 16.61 6.73 -9.44
C SER A 71 17.92 6.02 -9.78
N GLY A 72 18.98 6.37 -9.06
CA GLY A 72 20.27 5.69 -9.23
C GLY A 72 20.08 4.20 -8.99
N SER A 73 20.59 3.38 -9.89
CA SER A 73 20.65 1.94 -9.65
C SER A 73 21.74 1.70 -8.62
N ASN A 74 21.39 1.11 -7.47
CA ASN A 74 22.38 0.65 -6.49
C ASN A 74 23.09 -0.64 -6.93
N LEU A 75 22.75 -1.17 -8.11
CA LEU A 75 23.40 -2.35 -8.68
C LEU A 75 24.76 -1.98 -9.26
N THR A 76 25.76 -2.78 -8.93
CA THR A 76 27.02 -2.83 -9.67
C THR A 76 26.76 -3.25 -11.11
N GLU A 77 27.68 -2.92 -12.02
CA GLU A 77 27.56 -3.29 -13.43
C GLU A 77 27.49 -4.82 -13.63
N ARG A 78 28.16 -5.60 -12.76
CA ARG A 78 28.09 -7.07 -12.78
C ARG A 78 26.68 -7.56 -12.43
N GLU A 79 26.09 -7.02 -11.37
CA GLU A 79 24.72 -7.36 -10.96
C GLU A 79 23.70 -6.94 -12.01
N ARG A 80 23.86 -5.76 -12.61
CA ARG A 80 22.99 -5.29 -13.69
C ARG A 80 23.00 -6.24 -14.89
N ARG A 81 24.18 -6.71 -15.30
CA ARG A 81 24.32 -7.73 -16.36
C ARG A 81 23.70 -9.06 -15.94
N GLY A 82 23.95 -9.51 -14.72
CA GLY A 82 23.35 -10.72 -14.16
C GLY A 82 21.83 -10.67 -14.18
N LEU A 83 21.24 -9.58 -13.69
CA LEU A 83 19.80 -9.36 -13.70
C LEU A 83 19.23 -9.34 -15.13
N LYS A 84 19.91 -8.69 -16.08
CA LYS A 84 19.51 -8.70 -17.49
C LYS A 84 19.45 -10.13 -18.05
N MET A 85 20.44 -10.97 -17.72
CA MET A 85 20.45 -12.38 -18.13
C MET A 85 19.29 -13.16 -17.50
N LEU A 86 19.03 -12.97 -16.20
CA LEU A 86 17.90 -13.61 -15.51
C LEU A 86 16.55 -13.21 -16.13
N VAL A 87 16.39 -11.94 -16.51
CA VAL A 87 15.18 -11.47 -17.20
C VAL A 87 15.00 -12.15 -18.55
N CYS A 88 16.08 -12.33 -19.33
CA CYS A 88 16.03 -13.06 -20.60
C CYS A 88 15.60 -14.53 -20.40
N LEU A 89 16.09 -15.17 -19.34
CA LEU A 89 15.80 -16.57 -19.03
C LEU A 89 14.47 -16.80 -18.30
N ARG A 90 13.68 -15.76 -18.02
CA ARG A 90 12.39 -15.86 -17.30
C ARG A 90 11.38 -16.83 -17.93
N LYS A 91 11.48 -17.09 -19.24
CA LYS A 91 10.62 -18.07 -19.92
C LYS A 91 11.04 -19.52 -19.65
N GLU A 92 12.31 -19.74 -19.37
CA GLU A 92 12.92 -21.06 -19.16
C GLU A 92 13.07 -21.39 -17.68
N LEU A 93 13.31 -20.38 -16.84
CA LEU A 93 13.56 -20.50 -15.41
C LEU A 93 12.46 -19.82 -14.59
N ARG A 94 12.14 -20.45 -13.46
CA ARG A 94 11.25 -19.94 -12.40
C ARG A 94 12.14 -19.57 -11.21
N TYR A 95 12.05 -18.33 -10.79
CA TYR A 95 12.76 -17.81 -9.62
C TYR A 95 11.75 -17.65 -8.48
N ASN A 96 12.03 -18.25 -7.32
CA ASN A 96 11.23 -18.10 -6.10
C ASN A 96 12.15 -17.78 -4.91
N ILE A 97 11.56 -17.30 -3.83
CA ILE A 97 12.24 -17.04 -2.55
C ILE A 97 11.66 -18.03 -1.53
N SER A 98 12.54 -18.74 -0.82
CA SER A 98 12.17 -19.66 0.24
C SER A 98 11.51 -18.90 1.39
N ASP A 99 10.41 -19.44 1.91
CA ASP A 99 9.73 -18.95 3.11
C ASP A 99 10.57 -19.20 4.38
N LYS A 100 11.47 -20.19 4.34
CA LYS A 100 12.38 -20.58 5.41
C LYS A 100 13.79 -20.06 5.12
N GLY A 101 14.01 -18.76 5.32
CA GLY A 101 15.35 -18.16 5.27
C GLY A 101 15.64 -17.25 4.09
N GLY A 102 14.71 -17.11 3.14
CA GLY A 102 14.86 -16.17 2.02
C GLY A 102 15.84 -16.64 0.94
N ASP A 103 16.24 -17.92 0.95
CA ASP A 103 17.10 -18.48 -0.07
C ASP A 103 16.44 -18.42 -1.46
N PHE A 104 17.26 -18.17 -2.48
CA PHE A 104 16.80 -18.16 -3.86
C PHE A 104 16.68 -19.57 -4.40
N VAL A 105 15.47 -19.93 -4.82
CA VAL A 105 15.18 -21.22 -5.45
C VAL A 105 15.02 -20.99 -6.95
N VAL A 106 15.84 -21.66 -7.74
CA VAL A 106 15.81 -21.59 -9.21
C VAL A 106 15.39 -22.95 -9.75
N LEU A 107 14.28 -22.98 -10.48
CA LEU A 107 13.75 -24.20 -11.11
C LEU A 107 13.63 -23.98 -12.62
N THR A 108 13.74 -25.04 -13.40
CA THR A 108 13.31 -24.95 -14.80
C THR A 108 11.79 -24.90 -14.87
N GLN A 109 11.24 -24.20 -15.86
CA GLN A 109 9.80 -24.06 -16.02
C GLN A 109 9.12 -25.41 -16.28
N THR A 110 9.82 -26.34 -16.92
CA THR A 110 9.36 -27.72 -17.14
C THR A 110 9.21 -28.48 -15.82
N LEU A 111 10.22 -28.37 -14.94
CA LEU A 111 10.22 -29.00 -13.62
C LEU A 111 9.19 -28.37 -12.68
N ASP A 112 9.10 -27.03 -12.63
CA ASP A 112 8.07 -26.31 -11.88
C ASP A 112 6.66 -26.73 -12.30
N LYS A 113 6.39 -26.85 -13.61
CA LYS A 113 5.10 -27.35 -14.12
C LYS A 113 4.86 -28.82 -13.82
N LYS A 114 5.91 -29.65 -13.80
CA LYS A 114 5.79 -31.08 -13.45
C LYS A 114 5.44 -31.25 -11.98
N LEU A 115 6.22 -30.64 -11.09
CA LEU A 115 5.99 -30.67 -9.64
C LEU A 115 4.61 -30.13 -9.28
N ARG A 116 4.19 -29.00 -9.87
CA ARG A 116 2.86 -28.45 -9.62
C ARG A 116 1.74 -29.40 -10.05
N ARG A 117 1.88 -30.09 -11.19
CA ARG A 117 0.87 -31.04 -11.67
C ARG A 117 0.79 -32.28 -10.79
N GLU A 118 1.93 -32.85 -10.43
CA GLU A 118 2.00 -34.00 -9.51
C GLU A 118 1.38 -33.65 -8.16
N HIS A 119 1.74 -32.50 -7.59
CA HIS A 119 1.19 -32.01 -6.32
C HIS A 119 -0.32 -31.77 -6.36
N LEU A 120 -0.85 -31.19 -7.44
CA LEU A 120 -2.29 -30.96 -7.61
C LEU A 120 -3.08 -32.23 -7.94
N SER A 121 -2.41 -33.29 -8.42
CA SER A 121 -3.05 -34.59 -8.68
C SER A 121 -3.22 -35.44 -7.42
N ASP A 122 -2.64 -35.02 -6.30
CA ASP A 122 -2.78 -35.69 -5.02
C ASP A 122 -4.19 -35.50 -4.45
N THR A 123 -5.03 -36.52 -4.64
CA THR A 123 -6.41 -36.57 -4.15
C THR A 123 -6.52 -36.83 -2.66
N THR A 124 -5.41 -37.16 -1.97
CA THR A 124 -5.40 -37.30 -0.51
C THR A 124 -5.33 -35.95 0.20
N ILE A 125 -4.74 -34.95 -0.45
CA ILE A 125 -4.58 -33.58 0.08
C ILE A 125 -5.63 -32.62 -0.49
N TYR A 126 -5.96 -32.74 -1.78
CA TYR A 126 -6.90 -31.83 -2.46
C TYR A 126 -8.17 -32.56 -2.92
N GLY A 127 -9.32 -32.16 -2.37
CA GLY A 127 -10.65 -32.63 -2.77
C GLY A 127 -11.29 -31.78 -3.88
N ARG A 128 -12.30 -32.33 -4.57
CA ARG A 128 -13.11 -31.54 -5.50
C ARG A 128 -13.96 -30.54 -4.73
N SER A 129 -13.95 -29.28 -5.17
CA SER A 129 -14.77 -28.20 -4.61
C SER A 129 -16.29 -28.50 -4.66
N SER A 130 -16.73 -29.38 -5.56
CA SER A 130 -18.12 -29.81 -5.70
C SER A 130 -18.57 -30.86 -4.68
N ASP A 131 -17.65 -31.44 -3.90
CA ASP A 131 -18.03 -32.31 -2.79
C ASP A 131 -18.38 -31.45 -1.58
N ASP A 132 -19.65 -31.53 -1.17
CA ASP A 132 -20.33 -30.80 -0.08
C ASP A 132 -19.77 -31.10 1.34
N ARG A 133 -18.53 -31.59 1.43
CA ARG A 133 -17.86 -32.00 2.68
C ARG A 133 -16.39 -31.58 2.78
N SER A 134 -15.97 -30.50 2.11
CA SER A 134 -14.60 -29.97 2.30
C SER A 134 -14.59 -28.57 2.92
N PRO A 135 -13.77 -28.31 3.97
CA PRO A 135 -13.64 -26.98 4.54
C PRO A 135 -12.93 -26.06 3.54
N LEU A 136 -13.41 -24.81 3.44
CA LEU A 136 -12.76 -23.77 2.64
C LEU A 136 -11.31 -23.54 3.09
N TYR A 137 -10.35 -24.09 2.34
CA TYR A 137 -8.97 -23.61 2.36
C TYR A 137 -8.69 -22.85 1.08
N ILE A 138 -8.86 -21.52 1.15
CA ILE A 138 -8.41 -20.61 0.10
C ILE A 138 -6.88 -20.51 0.22
N VAL A 139 -6.15 -21.22 -0.64
CA VAL A 139 -4.70 -21.01 -0.76
C VAL A 139 -4.47 -19.74 -1.59
N GLY A 140 -4.29 -18.64 -0.88
CA GLY A 140 -3.92 -17.35 -1.45
C GLY A 140 -2.49 -17.38 -2.00
N LEU A 141 -2.32 -17.59 -3.31
CA LEU A 141 -1.09 -17.28 -4.02
C LEU A 141 -0.94 -15.75 -4.12
N ARG A 142 -0.38 -15.12 -3.07
CA ARG A 142 0.15 -13.77 -3.17
C ARG A 142 1.41 -13.82 -4.04
N THR A 143 1.23 -13.61 -5.33
CA THR A 143 2.34 -13.24 -6.23
C THR A 143 2.60 -11.76 -6.00
N VAL A 144 3.65 -11.43 -5.25
CA VAL A 144 4.14 -10.04 -5.16
C VAL A 144 5.12 -9.83 -6.31
N LEU A 145 4.76 -8.87 -7.17
CA LEU A 145 5.58 -8.32 -8.26
C LEU A 145 6.87 -7.69 -7.75
#